data_AF-A0A2P5N118-F1
#
_entry.id   AF-A0A2P5N118-F1
#
_cell.length_a   1.000
_cell.length_b   1.000
_cell.length_c   1.000
_cell.angle_alpha   90.00
_cell.angle_beta   90.00
_cell.angle_gamma   90.00
#
_symmetry.space_group_name_H-M   'P 1'
#
loop_
_entity.id
_entity.type
_entity.pdbx_description
1 polymer ?
#
loop_
_entity_poly.entity_id
_entity_poly.type
_entity_poly.pdbx_seq_one_letter_code
_entity_poly.pdbx_strand_id
1 'polypeptide(L)'
;MSNATIRVQFGNPDGSNANGHLSAEIDTRSNGLNGGRSSFSPGETAYILVYKTDNVTISETVCSAGSLTAQGTTTVTVDEELMFEDSDSTNLGKPAKSALSNTLWYGRNLGALTLQSDKISVKATSKGVGVAKVTYDTQALVYALSSPATLNGQTDFSILALIKGVAT
;
A
#
# COMPACT_ATOMS: atom_id res chain seq x y z
N MET A 1 11.50 16.16 -26.71
CA MET A 1 10.49 15.24 -26.14
C MET A 1 10.09 15.82 -24.79
N SER A 2 8.85 16.23 -24.66
CA SER A 2 8.32 16.84 -23.44
C SER A 2 7.55 15.79 -22.66
N ASN A 3 7.91 15.59 -21.40
CA ASN A 3 7.19 14.74 -20.47
C ASN A 3 6.37 15.63 -19.51
N ALA A 4 5.15 15.20 -19.21
CA ALA A 4 4.32 15.80 -18.18
C ALA A 4 3.94 14.71 -17.18
N THR A 5 4.17 14.97 -15.90
CA THR A 5 3.76 14.10 -14.80
C THR A 5 2.87 14.91 -13.86
N ILE A 6 1.66 14.42 -13.61
CA ILE A 6 0.78 14.95 -12.57
C ILE A 6 0.71 13.91 -11.44
N ARG A 7 1.03 14.35 -10.23
CA ARG A 7 0.76 13.62 -8.99
C ARG A 7 -0.21 14.48 -8.17
N VAL A 8 -1.47 14.07 -8.08
CA VAL A 8 -2.45 14.71 -7.19
C VAL A 8 -2.63 13.83 -5.96
N GLN A 9 -2.30 14.38 -4.80
CA GLN A 9 -2.45 13.72 -3.50
C GLN A 9 -3.46 14.54 -2.68
N PHE A 10 -4.43 13.86 -2.05
CA PHE A 10 -5.44 14.49 -1.19
C PHE A 10 -5.30 14.00 0.27
N GLY A 11 -5.27 14.96 1.21
CA GLY A 11 -5.24 14.88 2.69
C GLY A 11 -4.88 16.29 3.24
N ASN A 12 -5.39 16.87 4.33
CA ASN A 12 -5.95 16.37 5.60
C ASN A 12 -7.03 17.39 6.10
N PRO A 13 -8.27 17.00 6.47
CA PRO A 13 -9.31 17.96 6.91
C PRO A 13 -9.02 18.64 8.27
N ASP A 14 -8.09 18.10 9.05
CA ASP A 14 -7.92 18.47 10.46
C ASP A 14 -6.57 19.16 10.76
N GLY A 15 -5.73 19.39 9.74
CA GLY A 15 -4.47 20.12 9.88
C GLY A 15 -3.39 19.44 10.73
N SER A 16 -3.50 18.13 11.03
CA SER A 16 -2.42 17.41 11.71
C SER A 16 -1.24 17.15 10.74
N ASN A 17 -0.04 17.59 11.15
CA ASN A 17 1.23 17.43 10.42
C ASN A 17 1.81 16.00 10.55
N ALA A 18 1.01 15.01 10.93
CA ALA A 18 1.48 13.63 11.06
C ALA A 18 1.46 12.95 9.70
N ASN A 19 2.62 12.77 9.08
CA ASN A 19 2.77 11.97 7.87
C ASN A 19 2.41 10.51 8.23
N GLY A 20 1.26 10.03 7.75
CA GLY A 20 0.83 8.64 7.88
C GLY A 20 0.60 8.02 6.51
N HIS A 21 0.97 6.75 6.35
CA HIS A 21 0.62 5.98 5.16
C HIS A 21 -0.63 5.16 5.46
N LEU A 22 -1.61 5.19 4.56
CA LEU A 22 -2.73 4.26 4.55
C LEU A 22 -3.07 3.94 3.10
N SER A 23 -2.98 2.66 2.73
CA SER A 23 -3.38 2.18 1.42
C SER A 23 -4.06 0.82 1.52
N ALA A 24 -4.87 0.50 0.52
CA ALA A 24 -5.54 -0.80 0.41
C ALA A 24 -5.45 -1.31 -1.03
N GLU A 25 -5.35 -2.63 -1.19
CA GLU A 25 -5.35 -3.30 -2.49
C GLU A 25 -6.02 -4.67 -2.37
N ILE A 26 -6.51 -5.22 -3.49
CA ILE A 26 -6.95 -6.61 -3.55
C ILE A 26 -5.73 -7.52 -3.44
N ASP A 27 -5.82 -8.59 -2.65
CA ASP A 27 -4.75 -9.60 -2.56
C ASP A 27 -4.67 -10.41 -3.87
N THR A 28 -3.89 -9.94 -4.84
CA THR A 28 -3.71 -10.60 -6.16
C THR A 28 -2.50 -11.54 -6.19
N ARG A 29 -1.88 -11.83 -5.05
CA ARG A 29 -0.77 -12.79 -5.00
C ARG A 29 -1.29 -14.18 -5.37
N SER A 30 -0.53 -14.92 -6.17
CA SER A 30 -0.91 -16.27 -6.60
C SER A 30 -1.07 -17.24 -5.43
N ASN A 31 -0.27 -17.07 -4.37
CA ASN A 31 -0.36 -17.77 -3.09
C ASN A 31 -1.13 -16.98 -2.02
N GLY A 32 -1.82 -15.91 -2.40
CA GLY A 32 -2.63 -15.06 -1.53
C GLY A 32 -4.05 -15.58 -1.33
N LEU A 33 -4.83 -14.83 -0.56
CA LEU A 33 -6.18 -15.26 -0.13
C LEU A 33 -7.21 -15.30 -1.27
N ASN A 34 -6.97 -14.56 -2.36
CA ASN A 34 -7.81 -14.64 -3.56
C ASN A 34 -7.22 -15.58 -4.64
N GLY A 35 -6.12 -16.28 -4.38
CA GLY A 35 -5.50 -17.20 -5.35
C GLY A 35 -5.13 -16.54 -6.68
N GLY A 36 -4.63 -15.31 -6.66
CA GLY A 36 -4.28 -14.55 -7.86
C GLY A 36 -5.43 -13.81 -8.54
N ARG A 37 -6.66 -13.94 -8.05
CA ARG A 37 -7.84 -13.32 -8.66
C ARG A 37 -7.94 -11.84 -8.29
N SER A 38 -8.40 -11.03 -9.24
CA SER A 38 -8.77 -9.63 -9.06
C SER A 38 -10.23 -9.32 -9.42
N SER A 39 -10.99 -10.35 -9.81
CA SER A 39 -12.40 -10.27 -10.15
C SER A 39 -13.20 -11.37 -9.45
N PHE A 40 -14.42 -10.99 -9.04
CA PHE A 40 -15.27 -11.79 -8.17
C PHE A 40 -16.71 -11.72 -8.66
N SER A 41 -17.41 -12.84 -8.57
CA SER A 41 -18.84 -12.94 -8.78
C SER A 41 -19.60 -12.43 -7.55
N PRO A 42 -20.84 -11.93 -7.71
CA PRO A 42 -21.73 -11.68 -6.58
C PRO A 42 -21.84 -12.90 -5.66
N GLY A 43 -21.94 -12.66 -4.35
CA GLY A 43 -21.97 -13.73 -3.35
C GLY A 43 -20.60 -14.23 -2.90
N GLU A 44 -19.52 -13.90 -3.63
CA GLU A 44 -18.17 -14.25 -3.22
C GLU A 44 -17.60 -13.27 -2.18
N THR A 45 -16.49 -13.68 -1.57
CA THR A 45 -15.68 -12.86 -0.69
C THR A 45 -14.37 -12.48 -1.39
N ALA A 46 -14.07 -11.18 -1.42
CA ALA A 46 -12.78 -10.67 -1.84
C ALA A 46 -11.93 -10.30 -0.62
N TYR A 47 -10.67 -10.72 -0.61
CA TYR A 47 -9.71 -10.36 0.44
C TYR A 47 -8.86 -9.15 0.03
N ILE A 48 -8.81 -8.17 0.93
CA ILE A 48 -8.13 -6.89 0.76
C ILE A 48 -6.96 -6.83 1.74
N LEU A 49 -5.81 -6.39 1.25
CA LEU A 49 -4.63 -6.07 2.04
C LEU A 49 -4.62 -4.58 2.32
N VAL A 50 -4.49 -4.21 3.59
CA VAL A 50 -4.43 -2.81 4.03
C VAL A 50 -3.08 -2.57 4.69
N TYR A 51 -2.34 -1.60 4.17
CA TYR A 51 -1.02 -1.24 4.67
C TYR A 51 -1.10 0.11 5.36
N LYS A 52 -0.47 0.21 6.53
CA LYS A 52 -0.44 1.46 7.29
C LYS A 52 0.89 1.64 8.02
N THR A 53 1.31 2.88 8.24
CA THR A 53 2.38 3.18 9.20
C THR A 53 1.92 2.92 10.64
N ASP A 54 2.87 2.77 11.56
CA ASP A 54 2.57 2.47 12.97
C ASP A 54 1.73 3.56 13.63
N ASN A 55 1.95 4.81 13.24
CA ASN A 55 1.25 5.98 13.77
C ASN A 55 -0.16 6.20 13.19
N VAL A 56 -0.59 5.37 12.24
CA VAL A 56 -1.96 5.41 11.72
C VAL A 56 -2.82 4.40 12.48
N THR A 57 -3.94 4.86 13.02
CA THR A 57 -4.98 3.98 13.61
C THR A 57 -6.19 3.97 12.69
N ILE A 58 -6.70 2.79 12.34
CA ILE A 58 -7.96 2.67 11.59
C ILE A 58 -9.10 3.08 12.52
N SER A 59 -9.84 4.11 12.13
CA SER A 59 -10.95 4.67 12.91
C SER A 59 -12.31 4.15 12.44
N GLU A 60 -12.44 3.79 11.16
CA GLU A 60 -13.71 3.37 10.60
C GLU A 60 -13.52 2.48 9.37
N THR A 61 -14.40 1.49 9.21
CA THR A 61 -14.53 0.68 8.00
C THR A 61 -15.99 0.60 7.59
N VAL A 62 -16.31 1.03 6.37
CA VAL A 62 -17.68 1.08 5.86
C VAL A 62 -17.73 0.47 4.47
N CYS A 63 -18.80 -0.25 4.15
CA CYS A 63 -19.09 -0.71 2.81
C CYS A 63 -20.51 -0.31 2.40
N SER A 64 -20.71 0.01 1.11
CA SER A 64 -22.02 0.40 0.58
C SER A 64 -23.02 -0.75 0.53
N ALA A 65 -22.53 -1.99 0.51
CA ALA A 65 -23.30 -3.22 0.59
C ALA A 65 -22.39 -4.35 1.12
N GLY A 66 -23.01 -5.43 1.62
CA GLY A 66 -22.26 -6.56 2.17
C GLY A 66 -21.64 -6.26 3.53
N SER A 67 -20.47 -6.85 3.79
CA SER A 67 -19.72 -6.60 5.02
C SER A 67 -18.21 -6.54 4.75
N LEU A 68 -17.52 -5.66 5.48
CA LEU A 68 -16.06 -5.57 5.51
C LEU A 68 -15.58 -5.94 6.90
N THR A 69 -14.90 -7.07 7.04
CA THR A 69 -14.54 -7.65 8.35
C THR A 69 -13.05 -7.92 8.45
N ALA A 70 -12.44 -7.59 9.59
CA ALA A 70 -11.02 -7.84 9.82
C ALA A 70 -10.74 -9.34 10.00
N GLN A 71 -9.65 -9.82 9.41
CA GLN A 71 -9.25 -11.24 9.36
C GLN A 71 -7.85 -11.48 9.95
N GLY A 72 -7.26 -10.46 10.59
CA GLY A 72 -5.91 -10.51 11.16
C GLY A 72 -4.88 -9.86 10.25
N THR A 73 -3.65 -10.40 10.24
CA THR A 73 -2.52 -9.80 9.52
C THR A 73 -1.74 -10.84 8.72
N THR A 74 -1.07 -10.40 7.66
CA THR A 74 -0.15 -11.21 6.88
C THR A 74 1.12 -10.43 6.56
N THR A 75 2.22 -11.14 6.29
CA THR A 75 3.46 -10.53 5.79
C THR A 75 3.51 -10.70 4.27
N VAL A 76 3.89 -9.63 3.58
CA VAL A 76 4.03 -9.60 2.12
C VAL A 76 5.47 -9.18 1.81
N THR A 77 6.18 -9.99 1.04
CA THR A 77 7.47 -9.58 0.48
C THR A 77 7.23 -8.76 -0.78
N VAL A 78 7.84 -7.58 -0.84
CA VAL A 78 7.68 -6.60 -1.92
C VAL A 78 9.03 -6.40 -2.59
N ASP A 79 9.03 -6.49 -3.92
CA ASP A 79 10.09 -6.02 -4.78
C ASP A 79 9.66 -4.65 -5.34
N GLU A 80 10.46 -3.62 -5.15
CA GLU A 80 10.14 -2.25 -5.56
C GLU A 80 11.34 -1.56 -6.19
N GLU A 81 11.10 -0.73 -7.20
CA GLU A 81 12.10 0.18 -7.75
C GLU A 81 11.97 1.56 -7.12
N LEU A 82 13.02 1.98 -6.44
CA LEU A 82 13.15 3.30 -5.86
C LEU A 82 13.86 4.23 -6.84
N MET A 83 13.20 5.31 -7.20
CA MET A 83 13.72 6.33 -8.09
C MET A 83 14.18 7.54 -7.27
N PHE A 84 15.43 7.93 -7.46
CA PHE A 84 16.04 9.13 -6.92
C PHE A 84 16.15 10.14 -8.05
N GLU A 85 15.44 11.26 -7.94
CA GLU A 85 15.33 12.29 -8.99
C GLU A 85 16.12 13.54 -8.59
N ASP A 86 17.45 13.47 -8.66
CA ASP A 86 18.33 14.48 -8.05
C ASP A 86 18.02 14.67 -6.56
N SER A 87 17.95 13.56 -5.84
CA SER A 87 17.61 13.51 -4.41
C SER A 87 18.46 12.44 -3.72
N ASP A 88 18.70 12.57 -2.41
CA ASP A 88 19.22 11.48 -1.57
C ASP A 88 18.10 10.74 -0.83
N SER A 89 16.84 11.14 -1.01
CA SER A 89 15.68 10.51 -0.36
C SER A 89 14.56 10.19 -1.35
N THR A 90 13.87 9.08 -1.08
CA THR A 90 12.64 8.66 -1.75
C THR A 90 11.80 7.81 -0.78
N ASN A 91 10.61 7.39 -1.19
CA ASN A 91 9.68 6.66 -0.32
C ASN A 91 9.36 5.28 -0.90
N LEU A 92 9.22 4.29 -0.01
CA LEU A 92 8.59 3.02 -0.34
C LEU A 92 7.10 3.23 -0.63
N GLY A 93 6.55 2.39 -1.50
CA GLY A 93 5.11 2.36 -1.77
C GLY A 93 4.29 1.75 -0.63
N LYS A 94 4.93 0.97 0.25
CA LYS A 94 4.32 0.35 1.44
C LYS A 94 5.28 0.44 2.64
N PRO A 95 4.77 0.58 3.87
CA PRO A 95 5.59 0.67 5.06
C PRO A 95 6.31 -0.66 5.30
N ALA A 96 7.63 -0.59 5.45
CA ALA A 96 8.45 -1.76 5.71
C ALA A 96 8.31 -2.22 7.16
N LYS A 97 8.08 -3.53 7.34
CA LYS A 97 8.07 -4.20 8.64
C LYS A 97 9.46 -4.29 9.25
N SER A 98 10.49 -4.42 8.42
CA SER A 98 11.89 -4.60 8.80
C SER A 98 12.83 -3.81 7.89
N ALA A 99 14.14 -3.94 8.09
CA ALA A 99 15.13 -3.40 7.17
C ALA A 99 14.95 -3.97 5.74
N LEU A 100 15.49 -3.25 4.75
CA LEU A 100 15.59 -3.72 3.37
C LEU A 100 16.48 -4.98 3.33
N SER A 101 15.98 -6.06 2.73
CA SER A 101 16.67 -7.35 2.69
C SER A 101 17.56 -7.52 1.46
N ASN A 102 17.25 -6.80 0.37
CA ASN A 102 18.07 -6.76 -0.83
C ASN A 102 18.11 -5.35 -1.42
N THR A 103 19.21 -4.99 -2.06
CA THR A 103 19.37 -3.70 -2.76
C THR A 103 20.29 -3.89 -3.96
N LEU A 104 19.80 -3.50 -5.13
CA LEU A 104 20.52 -3.54 -6.39
C LEU A 104 20.34 -2.21 -7.13
N TRP A 105 21.44 -1.51 -7.40
CA TRP A 105 21.40 -0.29 -8.21
C TRP A 105 21.37 -0.60 -9.71
N TYR A 106 20.48 0.06 -10.43
CA TYR A 106 20.49 0.15 -11.88
C TYR A 106 21.17 1.47 -12.29
N GLY A 107 22.37 1.36 -12.88
CA GLY A 107 23.15 2.51 -13.31
C GLY A 107 23.91 3.18 -12.16
N ARG A 108 23.69 4.48 -11.94
CA ARG A 108 24.42 5.25 -10.92
C ARG A 108 24.05 4.76 -9.52
N ASN A 109 25.06 4.30 -8.80
CA ASN A 109 24.94 3.88 -7.40
C ASN A 109 25.14 5.08 -6.47
N LEU A 110 24.11 5.44 -5.68
CA LEU A 110 24.15 6.55 -4.73
C LEU A 110 24.57 6.13 -3.31
N GLY A 111 25.09 4.91 -3.16
CA GLY A 111 25.60 4.35 -1.92
C GLY A 111 24.60 3.46 -1.20
N ALA A 112 24.82 3.29 0.11
CA ALA A 112 23.96 2.48 0.97
C ALA A 112 22.58 3.12 1.11
N LEU A 113 21.54 2.28 1.12
CA LEU A 113 20.17 2.68 1.38
C LEU A 113 19.80 2.39 2.83
N THR A 114 19.32 3.42 3.53
CA THR A 114 18.91 3.33 4.94
C THR A 114 17.43 3.63 5.06
N LEU A 115 16.66 2.65 5.53
CA LEU A 115 15.27 2.85 5.92
C LEU A 115 15.20 3.75 7.16
N GLN A 116 14.38 4.79 7.10
CA GLN A 116 14.20 5.73 8.20
C GLN A 116 13.21 5.19 9.24
N SER A 117 13.10 5.90 10.38
CA SER A 117 12.26 5.48 11.50
C SER A 117 10.76 5.44 11.18
N ASP A 118 10.32 6.20 10.18
CA ASP A 118 8.92 6.24 9.71
C ASP A 118 8.51 5.01 8.87
N LYS A 119 9.45 4.09 8.62
CA LYS A 119 9.26 2.85 7.85
C LYS A 119 8.85 3.06 6.38
N ILE A 120 8.90 4.28 5.87
CA ILE A 120 8.54 4.61 4.49
C ILE A 120 9.70 5.30 3.79
N SER A 121 10.33 6.28 4.43
CA SER A 121 11.40 7.05 3.83
C SER A 121 12.67 6.20 3.74
N VAL A 122 13.33 6.26 2.58
CA VAL A 122 14.61 5.62 2.32
C VAL A 122 15.61 6.68 1.92
N LYS A 123 16.77 6.68 2.60
CA LYS A 123 17.86 7.62 2.35
C LYS A 123 19.08 6.92 1.76
N ALA A 124 19.57 7.43 0.63
CA ALA A 124 20.84 7.06 0.04
C ALA A 124 22.00 7.83 0.70
N THR A 125 23.23 7.35 0.50
CA THR A 125 24.43 8.03 1.04
C THR A 125 24.70 9.37 0.35
N SER A 126 24.41 9.45 -0.95
CA SER A 126 24.69 10.61 -1.79
C SER A 126 23.43 11.09 -2.52
N LYS A 127 23.30 12.41 -2.70
CA LYS A 127 22.28 13.00 -3.57
C LYS A 127 22.59 12.70 -5.03
N GLY A 128 21.57 12.37 -5.82
CA GLY A 128 21.71 12.34 -7.28
C GLY A 128 20.55 11.69 -8.00
N VAL A 129 20.78 11.35 -9.26
CA VAL A 129 19.83 10.59 -10.09
C VAL A 129 20.23 9.12 -10.09
N GLY A 130 19.33 8.22 -9.73
CA GLY A 130 19.59 6.78 -9.69
C GLY A 130 18.33 5.96 -9.48
N VAL A 131 18.37 4.69 -9.87
CA VAL A 131 17.28 3.73 -9.63
C VAL A 131 17.83 2.54 -8.86
N ALA A 132 17.18 2.15 -7.77
CA ALA A 132 17.55 0.96 -7.01
C ALA A 132 16.36 0.03 -6.88
N LYS A 133 16.53 -1.25 -7.23
CA LYS A 133 15.60 -2.29 -6.85
C LYS A 133 15.87 -2.69 -5.40
N VAL A 134 14.85 -2.69 -4.56
CA VAL A 134 14.90 -3.15 -3.18
C VAL A 134 13.90 -4.27 -2.95
N THR A 135 14.22 -5.13 -1.99
CA THR A 135 13.28 -6.11 -1.45
C THR A 135 13.07 -5.82 0.02
N TYR A 136 11.81 -5.87 0.48
CA TYR A 136 11.47 -5.72 1.89
C TYR A 136 10.17 -6.44 2.22
N ASP A 137 10.00 -6.80 3.49
CA ASP A 137 8.73 -7.29 3.99
C ASP A 137 7.87 -6.13 4.50
N THR A 138 6.58 -6.17 4.21
CA THR A 138 5.56 -5.28 4.77
C THR A 138 4.50 -6.11 5.51
N GLN A 139 3.87 -5.52 6.52
CA GLN A 139 2.74 -6.13 7.21
C GLN A 139 1.44 -5.53 6.67
N ALA A 140 0.55 -6.40 6.21
CA ALA A 140 -0.80 -6.02 5.82
C ALA A 140 -1.80 -6.46 6.90
N LEU A 141 -2.76 -5.60 7.21
CA LEU A 141 -4.03 -6.03 7.79
C LEU A 141 -4.87 -6.68 6.69
N VAL A 142 -5.56 -7.76 7.01
CA VAL A 142 -6.42 -8.46 6.06
C VAL A 142 -7.88 -8.12 6.37
N TYR A 143 -8.62 -7.72 5.34
CA TYR A 143 -10.07 -7.56 5.42
C TYR A 143 -10.77 -8.45 4.40
N ALA A 144 -11.88 -9.07 4.81
CA ALA A 144 -12.78 -9.81 3.93
C ALA A 144 -13.97 -8.92 3.57
N LEU A 145 -14.14 -8.65 2.28
CA LEU A 145 -15.31 -7.99 1.70
C LEU A 145 -16.27 -9.07 1.18
N SER A 146 -17.32 -9.35 1.93
CA SER A 146 -18.36 -10.31 1.53
C SER A 146 -19.41 -9.60 0.69
N SER A 147 -19.58 -10.03 -0.56
CA SER A 147 -20.64 -9.54 -1.45
C SER A 147 -21.95 -10.30 -1.23
N PRO A 148 -23.13 -9.67 -1.25
CA PRO A 148 -24.39 -10.40 -1.38
C PRO A 148 -24.50 -11.06 -2.76
N ALA A 149 -25.27 -12.15 -2.88
CA ALA A 149 -25.49 -12.81 -4.17
C ALA A 149 -26.30 -11.95 -5.16
N THR A 150 -27.19 -11.11 -4.63
CA THR A 150 -27.93 -10.11 -5.39
C THR A 150 -28.06 -8.82 -4.59
N LEU A 151 -28.15 -7.69 -5.27
CA LEU A 151 -28.45 -6.40 -4.66
C LEU A 151 -29.58 -5.73 -5.44
N ASN A 152 -30.73 -5.53 -4.80
CA ASN A 152 -31.94 -5.03 -5.46
C ASN A 152 -32.32 -5.81 -6.74
N GLY A 153 -32.14 -7.14 -6.70
CA GLY A 153 -32.39 -8.02 -7.85
C GLY A 153 -31.32 -8.04 -8.93
N GLN A 154 -30.24 -7.27 -8.78
CA GLN A 154 -29.12 -7.23 -9.73
C GLN A 154 -28.01 -8.21 -9.34
N THR A 155 -27.33 -8.76 -10.35
CA THR A 155 -26.12 -9.59 -10.23
C THR A 155 -24.89 -8.93 -10.90
N ASP A 156 -25.03 -7.71 -11.38
CA ASP A 156 -23.93 -6.88 -11.85
C ASP A 156 -24.00 -5.54 -11.12
N PHE A 157 -23.10 -5.35 -10.16
CA PHE A 157 -23.06 -4.16 -9.31
C PHE A 157 -21.67 -3.98 -8.71
N SER A 158 -21.40 -2.74 -8.29
CA SER A 158 -20.18 -2.39 -7.57
C SER A 158 -20.45 -2.28 -6.07
N ILE A 159 -19.46 -2.65 -5.26
CA ILE A 159 -19.44 -2.37 -3.83
C ILE A 159 -18.30 -1.38 -3.56
N LEU A 160 -18.62 -0.24 -2.95
CA LEU A 160 -17.62 0.69 -2.45
C LEU A 160 -17.28 0.32 -1.00
N ALA A 161 -16.00 0.10 -0.73
CA ALA A 161 -15.46 -0.06 0.62
C ALA A 161 -14.57 1.14 0.95
N LEU A 162 -14.76 1.71 2.13
CA LEU A 162 -13.99 2.84 2.65
C LEU A 162 -13.35 2.44 3.97
N ILE A 163 -12.03 2.64 4.06
CA ILE A 163 -11.23 2.40 5.27
C ILE A 163 -10.62 3.75 5.65
N LYS A 164 -10.99 4.26 6.82
CA LYS A 164 -10.51 5.54 7.33
C LYS A 164 -9.48 5.29 8.42
N GLY A 165 -8.44 6.11 8.42
CA GLY A 165 -7.45 6.12 9.49
C GLY A 165 -7.08 7.53 9.90
N VAL A 166 -6.57 7.66 11.11
CA VAL A 166 -6.08 8.91 11.69
C VAL A 166 -4.60 8.71 12.02
N ALA A 167 -3.76 9.61 11.53
CA ALA A 167 -2.34 9.66 11.86
C ALA A 167 -2.14 10.50 13.14
N THR A 168 -1.40 9.96 14.10
CA THR A 168 -1.02 10.62 15.36
C THR A 168 0.47 10.82 15.49
#